data_AF-A0A3M2SRV3-F1
#
_entry.id   AF-A0A3M2SRV3-F1
#
_cell.length_a   1.000
_cell.length_b   1.000
_cell.length_c   1.000
_cell.angle_alpha   90.00
_cell.angle_beta   90.00
_cell.angle_gamma   90.00
#
_symmetry.space_group_name_H-M   'P 1'
#
loop_
_entity.id
_entity.type
_entity.pdbx_description
1 polymer ?
#
loop_
_entity_poly.entity_id
_entity_poly.type
_entity_poly.pdbx_seq_one_letter_code
_entity_poly.pdbx_strand_id
1 'polypeptide(L)'
;MKASAFLSSFSAAMAFASAIPQASNTPKAVSAPIDGYEITPMKWTGQVDRRSENITLEGTLEEITVKAREINPDFGAPSSVEKRGFGKINCGWGGKGRAGVLAIKEGIDYLQGIDGYCGLDDGPYKCARVSCSWDSAIWLCNDNDTPLRVPCKDLGPFAAKIREDCMSSGWSEPMTQGQLFSDEGNWNVIVGKDSC
;
A
#
# COMPACT_ATOMS: atom_id res chain seq x y z
N MET A 1 57.04 61.03 35.37
CA MET A 1 55.80 60.83 34.57
C MET A 1 56.04 59.64 33.65
N LYS A 2 55.50 58.46 33.99
CA LYS A 2 55.61 57.24 33.18
C LYS A 2 54.25 57.03 32.51
N ALA A 3 54.23 57.02 31.18
CA ALA A 3 53.04 56.73 30.39
C ALA A 3 52.84 55.22 30.30
N SER A 4 51.68 54.74 30.76
CA SER A 4 51.24 53.36 30.57
C SER A 4 50.35 53.29 29.33
N ALA A 5 50.79 52.56 28.32
CA ALA A 5 49.99 52.23 27.14
C ALA A 5 49.11 51.02 27.45
N PHE A 6 47.79 51.16 27.29
CA PHE A 6 46.85 50.02 27.32
C PHE A 6 46.61 49.54 25.89
N LEU A 7 47.04 48.31 25.60
CA LEU A 7 46.69 47.58 24.38
C LEU A 7 45.27 47.01 24.53
N SER A 8 44.37 47.45 23.67
CA SER A 8 43.02 46.88 23.51
C SER A 8 43.08 45.77 22.47
N SER A 9 42.89 44.52 22.89
CA SER A 9 42.73 43.37 21.98
C SER A 9 41.26 43.21 21.62
N PHE A 10 40.93 43.37 20.33
CA PHE A 10 39.62 42.98 19.79
C PHE A 10 39.65 41.50 19.39
N SER A 11 38.92 40.65 20.10
CA SER A 11 38.65 39.26 19.68
C SER A 11 37.50 39.25 18.66
N ALA A 12 37.79 38.84 17.42
CA ALA A 12 36.77 38.52 16.44
C ALA A 12 36.25 37.10 16.69
N ALA A 13 34.99 36.96 17.09
CA ALA A 13 34.31 35.67 17.18
C ALA A 13 33.77 35.27 15.80
N MET A 14 34.33 34.22 15.19
CA MET A 14 33.72 33.57 14.02
C MET A 14 32.56 32.69 14.48
N ALA A 15 31.34 33.07 14.11
CA ALA A 15 30.17 32.21 14.24
C ALA A 15 30.20 31.15 13.12
N PHE A 16 30.45 29.89 13.48
CA PHE A 16 30.19 28.76 12.60
C PHE A 16 28.70 28.45 12.63
N ALA A 17 27.98 28.77 11.55
CA ALA A 17 26.62 28.30 11.35
C ALA A 17 26.67 26.80 11.02
N SER A 18 26.34 25.95 11.98
CA SER A 18 26.12 24.51 11.76
C SER A 18 24.82 24.34 10.98
N ALA A 19 24.91 24.03 9.69
CA ALA A 19 23.77 23.60 8.90
C ALA A 19 23.26 22.26 9.46
N ILE A 20 22.06 22.28 10.05
CA ILE A 20 21.36 21.06 10.46
C ILE A 20 20.96 20.33 9.18
N PRO A 21 21.37 19.07 8.96
CA PRO A 21 20.92 18.31 7.80
C PRO A 21 19.39 18.12 7.93
N GLN A 22 18.64 18.73 7.02
CA GLN A 22 17.22 18.44 6.87
C GLN A 22 17.10 17.01 6.33
N ALA A 23 16.38 16.16 7.06
CA ALA A 23 15.94 14.87 6.53
C ALA A 23 15.09 15.13 5.28
N SER A 24 15.58 14.69 4.12
CA SER A 24 14.85 14.77 2.87
C SER A 24 13.67 13.80 2.92
N ASN A 25 12.46 14.29 3.12
CA ASN A 25 11.22 13.54 2.96
C ASN A 25 10.88 13.35 1.47
N THR A 26 11.82 12.78 0.70
CA THR A 26 11.52 12.39 -0.69
C THR A 26 10.65 11.13 -0.63
N PRO A 27 9.42 11.15 -1.16
CA PRO A 27 8.60 9.95 -1.23
C PRO A 27 9.38 8.88 -1.99
N LYS A 28 9.52 7.66 -1.42
CA LYS A 28 10.12 6.56 -2.16
C LYS A 28 9.29 6.30 -3.42
N ALA A 29 9.96 6.16 -4.55
CA ALA A 29 9.29 5.91 -5.83
C ALA A 29 8.58 4.55 -5.81
N VAL A 30 7.25 4.59 -5.75
CA VAL A 30 6.38 3.43 -5.96
C VAL A 30 6.47 3.04 -7.44
N SER A 31 6.70 1.78 -7.75
CA SER A 31 6.65 1.28 -9.14
C SER A 31 5.64 0.17 -9.25
N ALA A 32 5.05 0.01 -10.43
CA ALA A 32 4.03 -1.00 -10.66
C ALA A 32 4.56 -2.41 -10.34
N PRO A 33 3.68 -3.33 -9.92
CA PRO A 33 4.07 -4.70 -9.61
C PRO A 33 4.44 -5.51 -10.87
N ILE A 34 4.13 -5.03 -12.07
CA ILE A 34 4.49 -5.64 -13.35
C ILE A 34 5.08 -4.55 -14.26
N ASP A 35 6.15 -4.88 -14.97
CA ASP A 35 6.75 -3.96 -15.96
C ASP A 35 5.75 -3.63 -17.07
N GLY A 36 5.65 -2.34 -17.40
CA GLY A 36 4.70 -1.83 -18.39
C GLY A 36 3.29 -1.56 -17.86
N TYR A 37 3.00 -1.92 -16.60
CA TYR A 37 1.75 -1.50 -15.96
C TYR A 37 1.88 -0.07 -15.40
N GLU A 38 0.76 0.63 -15.38
CA GLU A 38 0.65 1.94 -14.75
C GLU A 38 0.02 1.81 -13.36
N ILE A 39 0.51 2.61 -12.41
CA ILE A 39 -0.13 2.75 -11.11
C ILE A 39 -1.16 3.87 -11.20
N THR A 40 -2.40 3.56 -10.87
CA THR A 40 -3.47 4.56 -10.81
C THR A 40 -4.00 4.67 -9.38
N PRO A 41 -4.60 5.82 -9.01
CA PRO A 41 -5.39 5.90 -7.78
C PRO A 41 -6.47 4.81 -7.80
N MET A 42 -6.77 4.27 -6.62
CA MET A 42 -7.90 3.38 -6.46
C MET A 42 -9.14 4.22 -6.11
N LYS A 43 -10.30 3.80 -6.59
CA LYS A 43 -11.58 4.31 -6.13
C LYS A 43 -12.22 3.35 -5.15
N TRP A 44 -12.68 3.89 -4.03
CA TRP A 44 -13.50 3.18 -3.07
C TRP A 44 -14.91 3.73 -3.15
N THR A 45 -15.90 2.86 -3.32
CA THR A 45 -17.31 3.23 -3.24
C THR A 45 -18.03 2.39 -2.20
N GLY A 46 -18.65 3.03 -1.23
CA GLY A 46 -19.44 2.36 -0.22
C GLY A 46 -20.11 3.33 0.74
N GLN A 47 -20.81 2.77 1.73
CA GLN A 47 -21.37 3.53 2.83
C GLN A 47 -20.32 3.61 3.94
N VAL A 48 -20.06 4.82 4.44
CA VAL A 48 -19.17 4.99 5.60
C VAL A 48 -19.94 4.78 6.90
N ASP A 49 -21.22 5.18 6.93
CA ASP A 49 -22.19 4.86 7.99
C ASP A 49 -23.35 4.06 7.37
N ARG A 50 -23.89 3.05 8.07
CA ARG A 50 -25.03 2.22 7.64
C ARG A 50 -26.27 3.02 7.20
N ARG A 51 -26.39 4.28 7.62
CA ARG A 51 -27.50 5.18 7.25
C ARG A 51 -27.15 6.20 6.16
N SER A 52 -25.90 6.22 5.68
CA SER A 52 -25.43 7.16 4.68
C SER A 52 -25.66 6.67 3.25
N GLU A 53 -25.71 7.60 2.30
CA GLU A 53 -25.63 7.27 0.88
C GLU A 53 -24.23 6.73 0.55
N ASN A 54 -24.13 5.97 -0.54
CA ASN A 54 -22.83 5.56 -1.06
C ASN A 54 -22.03 6.79 -1.48
N ILE A 55 -20.81 6.93 -0.98
CA ILE A 55 -19.86 7.93 -1.45
C ILE A 55 -18.77 7.25 -2.27
N THR A 56 -18.08 8.02 -3.12
CA THR A 56 -16.86 7.56 -3.79
C THR A 56 -15.68 8.40 -3.32
N LEU A 57 -14.63 7.73 -2.86
CA LEU A 57 -13.37 8.34 -2.46
C LEU A 57 -12.26 7.84 -3.38
N GLU A 58 -11.31 8.72 -3.68
CA GLU A 58 -10.16 8.41 -4.52
C GLU A 58 -8.87 8.66 -3.72
N GLY A 59 -7.89 7.77 -3.91
CA GLY A 59 -6.60 7.81 -3.22
C GLY A 59 -6.03 6.40 -3.02
N THR A 60 -5.07 6.28 -2.10
CA THR A 60 -4.69 4.97 -1.58
C THR A 60 -5.77 4.42 -0.66
N LEU A 61 -5.82 3.11 -0.46
CA LEU A 61 -6.81 2.53 0.45
C LEU A 61 -6.58 2.99 1.90
N GLU A 62 -5.32 3.23 2.28
CA GLU A 62 -4.94 3.82 3.56
C GLU A 62 -5.48 5.25 3.72
N GLU A 63 -5.29 6.13 2.72
CA GLU A 63 -5.84 7.49 2.72
C GLU A 63 -7.37 7.49 2.80
N ILE A 64 -8.00 6.59 2.06
CA ILE A 64 -9.45 6.41 2.07
C ILE A 64 -9.94 5.94 3.44
N THR A 65 -9.22 5.04 4.09
CA THR A 65 -9.57 4.56 5.43
C THR A 65 -9.44 5.67 6.47
N VAL A 66 -8.41 6.51 6.39
CA VAL A 66 -8.27 7.69 7.25
C VAL A 66 -9.48 8.62 7.08
N LYS A 67 -9.82 8.99 5.84
CA LYS A 67 -10.99 9.83 5.53
C LYS A 67 -12.31 9.19 6.00
N ALA A 68 -12.47 7.89 5.82
CA ALA A 68 -13.68 7.18 6.25
C ALA A 68 -13.81 7.15 7.79
N ARG A 69 -12.70 6.96 8.51
CA ARG A 69 -12.69 6.92 9.98
C ARG A 69 -12.95 8.27 10.65
N GLU A 70 -12.70 9.38 9.95
CA GLU A 70 -13.14 10.71 10.40
C GLU A 70 -14.68 10.81 10.49
N ILE A 71 -15.40 10.02 9.69
CA ILE A 71 -16.87 10.00 9.64
C ILE A 71 -17.43 8.87 10.53
N ASN A 72 -16.86 7.67 10.45
CA ASN A 72 -17.24 6.50 11.24
C ASN A 72 -16.01 5.83 11.85
N PRO A 73 -15.74 6.01 13.15
CA PRO A 73 -14.60 5.39 13.84
C PRO A 73 -14.53 3.86 13.74
N ASP A 74 -15.67 3.18 13.54
CA ASP A 74 -15.76 1.72 13.44
C ASP A 74 -15.53 1.20 12.00
N PHE A 75 -15.22 2.09 11.05
CA PHE A 75 -14.91 1.68 9.68
C PHE A 75 -13.69 0.76 9.63
N GLY A 76 -13.86 -0.40 8.99
CA GLY A 76 -12.83 -1.44 8.93
C GLY A 76 -13.05 -2.61 9.90
N ALA A 77 -14.21 -2.73 10.54
CA ALA A 77 -14.50 -3.88 11.41
C ALA A 77 -14.76 -5.15 10.58
N PRO A 78 -14.22 -6.31 10.97
CA PRO A 78 -14.32 -7.54 10.20
C PRO A 78 -15.79 -7.98 10.02
N SER A 79 -16.17 -8.25 8.76
CA SER A 79 -17.47 -8.78 8.37
C SER A 79 -17.33 -10.20 7.78
N SER A 80 -18.45 -10.88 7.49
CA SER A 80 -18.41 -12.24 6.96
C SER A 80 -17.82 -12.29 5.55
N VAL A 81 -16.88 -13.23 5.36
CA VAL A 81 -16.26 -13.54 4.07
C VAL A 81 -17.20 -14.46 3.29
N GLU A 82 -17.54 -14.07 2.06
CA GLU A 82 -18.31 -14.90 1.14
C GLU A 82 -17.37 -15.70 0.21
N LYS A 83 -17.91 -16.73 -0.47
CA LYS A 83 -17.15 -17.54 -1.43
C LYS A 83 -16.65 -16.68 -2.59
N ARG A 84 -15.41 -16.95 -3.03
CA ARG A 84 -14.74 -16.29 -4.16
C ARG A 84 -14.27 -17.33 -5.15
N GLY A 85 -14.34 -16.97 -6.42
CA GLY A 85 -13.79 -17.75 -7.51
C GLY A 85 -12.31 -17.40 -7.69
N PHE A 86 -11.48 -18.44 -7.83
CA PHE A 86 -10.02 -18.31 -7.93
C PHE A 86 -9.57 -18.95 -9.24
N GLY A 87 -8.86 -18.18 -10.05
CA GLY A 87 -8.24 -18.63 -11.28
C GLY A 87 -6.83 -19.18 -11.07
N LYS A 88 -5.99 -18.95 -12.08
CA LYS A 88 -4.60 -19.41 -12.10
C LYS A 88 -3.77 -18.70 -11.03
N ILE A 89 -2.86 -19.43 -10.40
CA ILE A 89 -1.83 -18.88 -9.51
C ILE A 89 -0.44 -18.98 -10.14
N ASN A 90 0.34 -17.91 -10.05
CA ASN A 90 1.74 -17.84 -10.46
C ASN A 90 2.60 -17.44 -9.26
N CYS A 91 3.27 -18.41 -8.64
CA CYS A 91 4.19 -18.13 -7.53
C CYS A 91 5.52 -17.53 -8.03
N GLY A 92 6.10 -16.61 -7.25
CA GLY A 92 7.35 -15.93 -7.60
C GLY A 92 7.22 -14.87 -8.70
N TRP A 93 5.99 -14.50 -9.09
CA TRP A 93 5.72 -13.49 -10.11
C TRP A 93 5.12 -12.21 -9.52
N GLY A 94 5.43 -11.07 -10.14
CA GLY A 94 4.95 -9.75 -9.74
C GLY A 94 5.66 -9.18 -8.49
N GLY A 95 5.57 -7.86 -8.31
CA GLY A 95 6.29 -7.13 -7.28
C GLY A 95 7.81 -7.13 -7.45
N LYS A 96 8.53 -6.41 -6.58
CA LYS A 96 10.00 -6.26 -6.61
C LYS A 96 10.74 -7.39 -5.87
N GLY A 97 10.13 -8.57 -5.75
CA GLY A 97 10.63 -9.70 -4.99
C GLY A 97 9.67 -10.19 -3.91
N ARG A 98 10.17 -10.98 -2.96
CA ARG A 98 9.35 -11.61 -1.92
C ARG A 98 9.05 -10.65 -0.77
N ALA A 99 7.81 -10.72 -0.28
CA ALA A 99 7.28 -9.98 0.86
C ALA A 99 7.24 -10.83 2.13
N GLY A 100 7.29 -10.18 3.30
CA GLY A 100 7.21 -10.83 4.59
C GLY A 100 5.80 -11.37 4.86
N VAL A 101 5.68 -12.65 5.19
CA VAL A 101 4.36 -13.30 5.35
C VAL A 101 3.54 -12.71 6.50
N LEU A 102 4.18 -12.16 7.55
CA LEU A 102 3.48 -11.50 8.66
C LEU A 102 2.88 -10.16 8.23
N ALA A 103 3.64 -9.32 7.52
CA ALA A 103 3.14 -8.05 6.98
C ALA A 103 2.00 -8.27 5.96
N ILE A 104 2.11 -9.31 5.11
CA ILE A 104 1.02 -9.69 4.21
C ILE A 104 -0.21 -10.17 4.99
N LYS A 105 -0.03 -10.89 6.10
CA LYS A 105 -1.16 -11.24 6.98
C LYS A 105 -1.86 -10.01 7.54
N GLU A 106 -1.11 -9.01 8.02
CA GLU A 106 -1.69 -7.75 8.50
C GLU A 106 -2.49 -7.04 7.38
N GLY A 107 -1.96 -7.02 6.16
CA GLY A 107 -2.67 -6.49 4.99
C GLY A 107 -3.94 -7.27 4.65
N ILE A 108 -3.92 -8.60 4.75
CA ILE A 108 -5.11 -9.45 4.58
C ILE A 108 -6.18 -9.12 5.62
N ASP A 109 -5.81 -9.07 6.90
CA ASP A 109 -6.73 -8.79 8.01
C ASP A 109 -7.33 -7.37 7.86
N TYR A 110 -6.52 -6.40 7.43
CA TYR A 110 -6.97 -5.04 7.09
C TYR A 110 -8.01 -5.04 5.98
N LEU A 111 -7.73 -5.71 4.84
CA LEU A 111 -8.62 -5.75 3.68
C LEU A 111 -9.96 -6.43 4.00
N GLN A 112 -9.96 -7.47 4.83
CA GLN A 112 -11.18 -8.17 5.26
C GLN A 112 -12.16 -7.28 6.05
N GLY A 113 -11.67 -6.22 6.68
CA GLY A 113 -12.50 -5.23 7.37
C GLY A 113 -13.11 -4.18 6.46
N ILE A 114 -12.65 -4.05 5.22
CA ILE A 114 -13.08 -2.98 4.32
C ILE A 114 -14.33 -3.43 3.54
N ASP A 115 -15.49 -3.00 4.00
CA ASP A 115 -16.73 -3.08 3.24
C ASP A 115 -16.72 -2.08 2.06
N GLY A 116 -17.64 -2.26 1.11
CA GLY A 116 -17.71 -1.47 -0.11
C GLY A 116 -16.87 -2.07 -1.24
N TYR A 117 -16.61 -1.26 -2.26
CA TYR A 117 -16.03 -1.70 -3.53
C TYR A 117 -14.77 -0.94 -3.85
N CYS A 118 -13.72 -1.67 -4.19
CA CYS A 118 -12.45 -1.18 -4.68
C CYS A 118 -12.47 -1.28 -6.20
N GLY A 119 -11.99 -0.25 -6.89
CA GLY A 119 -12.05 -0.20 -8.34
C GLY A 119 -10.97 0.64 -8.98
N LEU A 120 -10.79 0.40 -10.28
CA LEU A 120 -9.91 1.13 -11.18
C LEU A 120 -10.77 1.66 -12.32
N ASP A 121 -10.62 2.94 -12.67
CA ASP A 121 -11.46 3.62 -13.66
C ASP A 121 -11.28 3.11 -15.08
N ASP A 122 -10.18 2.42 -15.36
CA ASP A 122 -9.86 1.94 -16.69
C ASP A 122 -8.92 0.72 -16.62
N GLY A 123 -8.67 0.14 -17.79
CA GLY A 123 -7.64 -0.84 -18.06
C GLY A 123 -7.33 -0.88 -19.57
N PRO A 124 -6.54 -1.84 -20.06
CA PRO A 124 -5.77 -2.84 -19.33
C PRO A 124 -4.49 -2.27 -18.72
N TYR A 125 -3.74 -3.12 -18.01
CA TYR A 125 -2.41 -2.82 -17.47
C TYR A 125 -2.38 -1.73 -16.39
N LYS A 126 -3.44 -1.65 -15.59
CA LYS A 126 -3.54 -0.71 -14.47
C LYS A 126 -3.50 -1.46 -13.15
N CYS A 127 -2.75 -0.98 -12.18
CA CYS A 127 -2.78 -1.50 -10.82
C CYS A 127 -2.95 -0.38 -9.80
N ALA A 128 -3.54 -0.69 -8.65
CA ALA A 128 -3.45 0.13 -7.46
C ALA A 128 -2.94 -0.67 -6.28
N ARG A 129 -2.11 -0.03 -5.46
CA ARG A 129 -1.65 -0.61 -4.20
C ARG A 129 -2.76 -0.48 -3.18
N VAL A 130 -3.26 -1.61 -2.68
CA VAL A 130 -4.39 -1.66 -1.74
C VAL A 130 -3.93 -1.91 -0.31
N SER A 131 -2.69 -2.33 -0.11
CA SER A 131 -2.04 -2.40 1.20
C SER A 131 -0.52 -2.36 1.04
N CYS A 132 0.18 -1.64 1.91
CA CYS A 132 1.64 -1.70 2.01
C CYS A 132 2.09 -1.53 3.47
N SER A 133 2.79 -2.51 4.02
CA SER A 133 3.49 -2.38 5.30
C SER A 133 4.81 -3.15 5.28
N TRP A 134 5.84 -2.68 5.98
CA TRP A 134 7.15 -3.38 6.08
C TRP A 134 7.71 -3.85 4.73
N ASP A 135 7.72 -2.95 3.74
CA ASP A 135 8.08 -3.21 2.34
C ASP A 135 7.33 -4.40 1.68
N SER A 136 6.13 -4.72 2.15
CA SER A 136 5.30 -5.84 1.71
C SER A 136 3.95 -5.33 1.22
N ALA A 137 3.67 -5.52 -0.06
CA ALA A 137 2.51 -4.90 -0.71
C ALA A 137 1.53 -5.92 -1.29
N ILE A 138 0.25 -5.51 -1.28
CA ILE A 138 -0.85 -6.16 -1.96
C ILE A 138 -1.39 -5.20 -3.02
N TRP A 139 -1.58 -5.71 -4.24
CA TRP A 139 -2.01 -4.94 -5.39
C TRP A 139 -3.29 -5.50 -6.00
N LEU A 140 -4.20 -4.62 -6.40
CA LEU A 140 -5.31 -4.92 -7.30
C LEU A 140 -4.90 -4.50 -8.71
N CYS A 141 -4.99 -5.40 -9.69
CA CYS A 141 -4.64 -5.13 -11.08
C CYS A 141 -5.80 -5.44 -12.03
N ASN A 142 -6.10 -4.50 -12.92
CA ASN A 142 -7.13 -4.59 -13.95
C ASN A 142 -6.50 -4.81 -15.33
N ASP A 143 -6.77 -5.96 -15.92
CA ASP A 143 -6.38 -6.32 -17.29
C ASP A 143 -7.58 -6.31 -18.24
N ASN A 144 -8.78 -5.95 -17.78
CA ASN A 144 -9.91 -5.68 -18.65
C ASN A 144 -9.67 -4.37 -19.42
N ASP A 145 -10.34 -4.20 -20.55
CA ASP A 145 -10.42 -2.95 -21.32
C ASP A 145 -11.51 -2.00 -20.79
N THR A 146 -12.08 -2.32 -19.63
CA THR A 146 -13.17 -1.59 -18.98
C THR A 146 -12.84 -1.31 -17.52
N PRO A 147 -13.53 -0.33 -16.89
CA PRO A 147 -13.43 -0.09 -15.46
C PRO A 147 -13.66 -1.38 -14.65
N LEU A 148 -12.89 -1.56 -13.58
CA LEU A 148 -13.01 -2.68 -12.65
C LEU A 148 -13.66 -2.22 -11.35
N ARG A 149 -14.56 -3.03 -10.81
CA ARG A 149 -15.16 -2.83 -9.50
C ARG A 149 -15.34 -4.18 -8.81
N VAL A 150 -14.64 -4.38 -7.69
CA VAL A 150 -14.68 -5.61 -6.89
C VAL A 150 -14.93 -5.27 -5.42
N PRO A 151 -15.62 -6.11 -4.64
CA PRO A 151 -15.72 -5.87 -3.20
C PRO A 151 -14.31 -5.82 -2.58
N CYS A 152 -14.00 -4.79 -1.80
CA CYS A 152 -12.64 -4.62 -1.24
C CYS A 152 -12.23 -5.81 -0.36
N LYS A 153 -13.18 -6.34 0.41
CA LYS A 153 -12.99 -7.52 1.25
C LYS A 153 -12.57 -8.78 0.49
N ASP A 154 -12.73 -8.81 -0.84
CA ASP A 154 -12.39 -9.97 -1.67
C ASP A 154 -10.89 -10.04 -1.95
N LEU A 155 -10.19 -8.90 -1.86
CA LEU A 155 -8.76 -8.83 -2.06
C LEU A 155 -7.99 -9.59 -0.97
N GLY A 156 -8.52 -9.62 0.25
CA GLY A 156 -7.95 -10.36 1.39
C GLY A 156 -7.83 -11.87 1.12
N PRO A 157 -8.92 -12.58 0.79
CA PRO A 157 -8.87 -14.00 0.39
C PRO A 157 -7.92 -14.32 -0.78
N PHE A 158 -7.84 -13.44 -1.79
CA PHE A 158 -6.87 -13.62 -2.88
C PHE A 158 -5.43 -13.57 -2.37
N ALA A 159 -5.10 -12.55 -1.58
CA ALA A 159 -3.78 -12.41 -0.96
C ALA A 159 -3.49 -13.56 0.02
N ALA A 160 -4.49 -14.05 0.75
CA ALA A 160 -4.36 -15.21 1.65
C ALA A 160 -3.99 -16.48 0.87
N LYS A 161 -4.62 -16.73 -0.28
CA LYS A 161 -4.30 -17.86 -1.13
C LYS A 161 -2.88 -17.77 -1.69
N ILE A 162 -2.42 -16.59 -2.13
CA ILE A 162 -1.02 -16.38 -2.54
C ILE A 162 -0.07 -16.61 -1.36
N ARG A 163 -0.40 -16.08 -0.18
CA ARG A 163 0.38 -16.27 1.04
C ARG A 163 0.53 -17.75 1.37
N GLU A 164 -0.53 -18.55 1.26
CA GLU A 164 -0.50 -19.98 1.62
C GLU A 164 0.20 -20.83 0.56
N ASP A 165 -0.17 -20.65 -0.71
CA ASP A 165 0.30 -21.53 -1.79
C ASP A 165 1.71 -21.17 -2.30
N CYS A 166 2.15 -19.90 -2.13
CA CYS A 166 3.43 -19.41 -2.65
C CYS A 166 4.49 -19.08 -1.59
N MET A 167 4.20 -19.32 -0.30
CA MET A 167 5.16 -19.10 0.78
C MET A 167 6.35 -20.07 0.68
N SER A 168 7.56 -19.55 0.88
CA SER A 168 8.74 -20.38 1.05
C SER A 168 8.73 -21.03 2.43
N SER A 169 8.89 -22.35 2.49
CA SER A 169 9.17 -23.08 3.73
C SER A 169 10.68 -23.23 3.95
N GLY A 170 11.16 -23.09 5.18
CA GLY A 170 12.59 -23.18 5.51
C GLY A 170 12.95 -22.59 6.88
N TRP A 171 14.26 -22.48 7.15
CA TRP A 171 14.80 -21.94 8.41
C TRP A 171 14.84 -20.41 8.48
N SER A 172 14.70 -19.73 7.34
CA SER A 172 14.59 -18.27 7.26
C SER A 172 13.17 -17.81 7.57
N GLU A 173 12.99 -16.51 7.79
CA GLU A 173 11.64 -15.95 7.87
C GLU A 173 10.81 -16.33 6.62
N PRO A 174 9.52 -16.68 6.80
CA PRO A 174 8.66 -17.08 5.70
C PRO A 174 8.37 -15.88 4.80
N MET A 175 8.66 -16.04 3.51
CA MET A 175 8.46 -15.01 2.49
C MET A 175 7.53 -15.52 1.39
N THR A 176 6.64 -14.66 0.91
CA THR A 176 5.70 -15.00 -0.17
C THR A 176 5.80 -14.01 -1.33
N GLN A 177 5.49 -14.49 -2.52
CA GLN A 177 5.41 -13.69 -3.74
C GLN A 177 4.52 -14.44 -4.73
N GLY A 178 3.60 -13.74 -5.36
CA GLY A 178 2.84 -14.33 -6.44
C GLY A 178 1.72 -13.46 -6.95
N GLN A 179 1.09 -13.98 -7.99
CA GLN A 179 -0.06 -13.42 -8.67
C GLN A 179 -1.17 -14.45 -8.68
N LEU A 180 -2.39 -14.04 -8.33
CA LEU A 180 -3.58 -14.88 -8.42
C LEU A 180 -4.63 -14.17 -9.27
N PHE A 181 -5.02 -14.82 -10.36
CA PHE A 181 -6.07 -14.35 -11.25
C PHE A 181 -7.45 -14.67 -10.69
N SER A 182 -8.42 -13.82 -10.99
CA SER A 182 -9.83 -14.17 -10.87
C SER A 182 -10.21 -15.23 -11.92
N ASP A 183 -11.17 -16.08 -11.61
CA ASP A 183 -11.87 -16.90 -12.62
C ASP A 183 -13.07 -16.15 -13.23
N GLU A 184 -13.44 -15.00 -12.64
CA GLU A 184 -14.45 -14.07 -13.11
C GLU A 184 -13.80 -12.77 -13.59
N GLY A 185 -13.69 -12.60 -14.92
CA GLY A 185 -13.13 -11.40 -15.56
C GLY A 185 -11.59 -11.39 -15.64
N ASN A 186 -11.03 -10.35 -16.28
CA ASN A 186 -9.59 -10.22 -16.50
C ASN A 186 -8.95 -9.29 -15.46
N TRP A 187 -8.88 -9.75 -14.22
CA TRP A 187 -8.21 -9.01 -13.14
C TRP A 187 -7.51 -9.97 -12.18
N ASN A 188 -6.57 -9.44 -11.41
CA ASN A 188 -5.73 -10.25 -10.53
C ASN A 188 -5.26 -9.49 -9.29
N VAL A 189 -4.82 -10.25 -8.29
CA VAL A 189 -4.13 -9.73 -7.10
C VAL A 189 -2.67 -10.15 -7.15
N ILE A 190 -1.79 -9.23 -6.78
CA ILE A 190 -0.35 -9.50 -6.65
C ILE A 190 0.09 -9.23 -5.22
N VAL A 191 0.88 -10.17 -4.69
CA VAL A 191 1.60 -10.03 -3.43
C VAL A 191 3.08 -10.04 -3.72
N GLY A 192 3.80 -9.03 -3.22
CA GLY A 192 5.25 -8.95 -3.39
C GLY A 192 5.85 -7.75 -2.70
N LYS A 193 7.19 -7.66 -2.75
CA LYS A 193 7.94 -6.54 -2.17
C LYS A 193 7.61 -5.25 -2.92
N ASP A 194 7.40 -4.17 -2.20
CA ASP A 194 7.42 -2.81 -2.72
C ASP A 194 7.82 -1.83 -1.62
N SER A 195 8.25 -0.62 -1.97
CA SER A 195 8.61 0.39 -0.98
C SER A 195 7.38 1.01 -0.33
N CYS A 196 7.26 0.83 0.98
CA CYS A 196 6.45 1.69 1.85
C CYS A 196 7.38 2.74 2.52
#